data_AF-A0A7T4UIS2-F1
#
_entry.id   AF-A0A7T4UIS2-F1
#
_cell.length_a   1.000
_cell.length_b   1.000
_cell.length_c   1.000
_cell.angle_alpha   90.00
_cell.angle_beta   90.00
_cell.angle_gamma   90.00
#
_symmetry.space_group_name_H-M   'P 1'
#
loop_
_entity.id
_entity.type
_entity.pdbx_description
1 polymer ?
#
loop_
_entity_poly.entity_id
_entity_poly.type
_entity_poly.pdbx_seq_one_letter_code
_entity_poly.pdbx_strand_id
1 'polypeptide(L)'
;MKKPPVQIDLHAEAFLYDWQDYTPDELANESLIYMRDMLDAAIYWDMPEIKFVHGKGKGILKKMVYDELMIYKNQRAISHFHPAYHNDDIVVVVIGL
;
A
#
# COMPACT_ATOMS: atom_id res chain seq x y z
N MET A 1 -11.21 -9.20 -10.20
CA MET A 1 -10.36 -9.16 -8.99
C MET A 1 -11.23 -9.37 -7.76
N LYS A 2 -10.74 -10.02 -6.70
CA LYS A 2 -11.48 -10.11 -5.42
C LYS A 2 -11.51 -8.73 -4.75
N LYS A 3 -12.59 -8.39 -4.05
CA LYS A 3 -12.66 -7.14 -3.28
C LYS A 3 -11.64 -7.18 -2.14
N PRO A 4 -10.71 -6.22 -2.03
CA PRO A 4 -9.69 -6.24 -0.99
C PRO A 4 -10.29 -5.85 0.37
N PRO A 5 -9.66 -6.27 1.48
CA PRO A 5 -9.92 -5.69 2.80
C PRO A 5 -9.68 -4.17 2.80
N VAL A 6 -10.33 -3.44 3.70
CA VAL A 6 -10.16 -1.98 3.84
C VAL A 6 -8.76 -1.61 4.34
N GLN A 7 -8.11 -2.49 5.11
CA GLN A 7 -6.76 -2.30 5.61
C GLN A 7 -5.89 -3.49 5.19
N ILE A 8 -4.76 -3.18 4.58
CA ILE A 8 -3.80 -4.15 4.06
C ILE A 8 -2.49 -4.00 4.83
N ASP A 9 -2.01 -5.11 5.36
CA ASP A 9 -0.67 -5.20 5.94
C ASP A 9 0.35 -5.45 4.83
N LEU A 10 1.33 -4.55 4.70
CA LEU A 10 2.38 -4.66 3.69
C LEU A 10 3.67 -5.31 4.21
N HIS A 11 3.73 -5.75 5.47
CA HIS A 11 4.84 -6.59 5.90
C HIS A 11 4.77 -7.93 5.16
N ALA A 12 5.88 -8.33 4.52
CA ALA A 12 5.89 -9.48 3.64
C ALA A 12 5.45 -10.78 4.34
N GLU A 13 5.71 -10.92 5.64
CA GLU A 13 5.28 -12.09 6.40
C GLU A 13 3.75 -12.27 6.45
N ALA A 14 2.99 -11.20 6.18
CA ALA A 14 1.53 -11.23 6.17
C ALA A 14 0.94 -11.87 4.89
N PHE A 15 1.69 -11.94 3.80
CA PHE A 15 1.18 -12.42 2.50
C PHE A 15 2.12 -13.36 1.74
N LEU A 16 3.41 -13.44 2.11
CA LEU A 16 4.43 -14.27 1.50
C LEU A 16 4.89 -15.34 2.52
N TYR A 17 4.76 -16.62 2.17
CA TYR A 17 5.06 -17.73 3.09
C TYR A 17 6.57 -17.96 3.24
N ASP A 18 7.31 -17.79 2.15
CA ASP A 18 8.75 -18.01 1.97
C ASP A 18 9.56 -16.71 2.08
N TRP A 19 9.04 -15.68 2.75
CA TRP A 19 9.68 -14.38 2.92
C TRP A 19 11.12 -14.44 3.48
N GLN A 20 11.47 -15.51 4.19
CA GLN A 20 12.80 -15.72 4.77
C GLN A 20 13.88 -15.98 3.71
N ASP A 21 13.47 -16.40 2.51
CA ASP A 21 14.37 -16.69 1.39
C ASP A 21 14.72 -15.43 0.59
N TYR A 22 14.12 -14.28 0.92
CA TYR A 22 14.24 -13.03 0.20
C TYR A 22 15.17 -12.05 0.93
N THR A 23 15.89 -11.24 0.15
CA THR A 23 16.63 -10.10 0.68
C THR A 23 15.68 -8.96 1.09
N PRO A 24 16.11 -8.03 1.97
CA PRO A 24 15.27 -6.90 2.38
C PRO A 24 14.76 -6.03 1.22
N ASP A 25 15.55 -5.86 0.16
CA ASP A 25 15.17 -5.07 -1.01
C ASP A 25 14.14 -5.81 -1.87
N GLU A 26 14.27 -7.14 -2.00
CA GLU A 26 13.26 -7.96 -2.67
C GLU A 26 11.94 -7.96 -1.89
N LEU A 27 11.98 -8.10 -0.56
CA LEU A 27 10.79 -8.00 0.28
C LEU A 27 10.08 -6.65 0.12
N ALA A 28 10.83 -5.55 0.08
CA ALA A 28 10.24 -4.22 -0.13
C ALA A 28 9.58 -4.09 -1.51
N ASN A 29 10.15 -4.72 -2.55
CA ASN A 29 9.55 -4.75 -3.88
C ASN A 29 8.28 -5.60 -3.91
N GLU A 30 8.27 -6.79 -3.29
CA GLU A 30 7.07 -7.64 -3.19
C GLU A 30 5.93 -6.91 -2.47
N SER A 31 6.24 -6.23 -1.36
CA SER A 31 5.28 -5.38 -0.65
C SER A 31 4.71 -4.25 -1.52
N LEU A 32 5.54 -3.64 -2.39
CA LEU A 32 5.07 -2.60 -3.31
C LEU A 32 4.17 -3.17 -4.41
N ILE A 33 4.51 -4.34 -4.96
CA ILE A 33 3.67 -5.05 -5.94
C ILE A 33 2.31 -5.39 -5.32
N TYR A 34 2.32 -5.97 -4.12
CA TYR A 34 1.09 -6.30 -3.40
C TYR A 34 0.24 -5.07 -3.10
N MET A 35 0.87 -3.94 -2.74
CA MET A 35 0.17 -2.67 -2.54
C MET A 35 -0.56 -2.20 -3.82
N ARG A 36 0.12 -2.24 -4.98
CA ARG A 36 -0.46 -1.88 -6.28
C ARG A 36 -1.66 -2.77 -6.61
N ASP A 37 -1.51 -4.09 -6.49
CA ASP A 37 -2.59 -5.04 -6.78
C ASP A 37 -3.83 -4.79 -5.91
N MET A 38 -3.63 -4.48 -4.62
CA MET A 38 -4.73 -4.17 -3.71
C MET A 38 -5.38 -2.82 -3.98
N LEU A 39 -4.58 -1.80 -4.36
CA LEU A 39 -5.10 -0.48 -4.72
C LEU A 39 -5.91 -0.56 -6.02
N ASP A 40 -5.38 -1.23 -7.04
CA ASP A 40 -6.08 -1.44 -8.32
C ASP A 40 -7.40 -2.19 -8.10
N ALA A 41 -7.40 -3.21 -7.24
CA ALA A 41 -8.63 -3.91 -6.87
C ALA A 41 -9.61 -2.99 -6.11
N ALA A 42 -9.13 -2.14 -5.20
CA ALA A 42 -9.99 -1.20 -4.47
C ALA A 42 -10.63 -0.17 -5.40
N ILE A 43 -9.87 0.35 -6.37
CA ILE A 43 -10.33 1.24 -7.43
C ILE A 43 -11.40 0.53 -8.28
N TYR A 44 -11.12 -0.69 -8.75
CA TYR A 44 -12.07 -1.48 -9.54
C TYR A 44 -13.41 -1.72 -8.82
N TRP A 45 -13.38 -1.85 -7.50
CA TRP A 45 -14.56 -2.07 -6.66
C TRP A 45 -15.22 -0.77 -6.16
N ASP A 46 -14.83 0.39 -6.68
CA ASP A 46 -15.32 1.72 -6.27
C ASP A 46 -15.30 1.91 -4.75
N MET A 47 -14.24 1.41 -4.09
CA MET A 47 -14.08 1.61 -2.65
C MET A 47 -13.83 3.10 -2.35
N PRO A 48 -14.40 3.67 -1.27
CA PRO A 48 -14.18 5.08 -0.94
C PRO A 48 -12.73 5.33 -0.48
N GLU A 49 -12.16 4.39 0.25
CA GLU A 49 -10.81 4.44 0.79
C GLU A 49 -10.20 3.03 0.96
N ILE A 50 -8.88 2.98 1.05
CA ILE A 50 -8.09 1.83 1.48
C ILE A 50 -6.90 2.30 2.33
N LYS A 51 -6.45 1.47 3.27
CA LYS A 51 -5.35 1.77 4.20
C LYS A 51 -4.22 0.77 4.02
N PHE A 52 -3.00 1.27 3.99
CA PHE A 52 -1.80 0.44 3.89
C PHE A 52 -0.92 0.62 5.13
N VAL A 53 -0.62 -0.49 5.79
CA VAL A 53 0.31 -0.52 6.93
C VAL A 53 1.70 -0.85 6.38
N HIS A 54 2.61 0.13 6.35
CA HIS A 54 3.98 -0.04 5.86
C HIS A 54 5.02 -0.15 6.98
N GLY A 55 4.61 0.10 8.24
CA GLY A 55 5.48 -0.02 9.42
C GLY A 55 6.52 1.10 9.55
N LYS A 56 7.30 1.04 10.64
CA LYS A 56 8.39 2.01 10.95
C LYS A 56 9.66 1.72 10.16
N GLY A 57 10.12 0.47 10.21
CA GLY A 57 11.29 -0.05 9.49
C GLY A 57 12.48 0.91 9.40
N LYS A 58 13.20 0.86 8.27
CA LYS A 58 14.20 1.87 7.86
C LYS A 58 13.58 2.97 6.98
N GLY A 59 12.25 3.00 6.83
CA GLY A 59 11.55 3.95 5.96
C GLY A 59 11.61 3.68 4.45
N ILE A 60 12.28 2.61 4.00
CA ILE A 60 12.40 2.27 2.56
C ILE A 60 11.02 1.98 1.95
N LEU A 61 10.26 1.06 2.55
CA LEU A 61 8.91 0.72 2.08
C LEU A 61 7.97 1.94 2.11
N LYS A 62 8.02 2.73 3.18
CA LYS A 62 7.28 3.99 3.28
C LYS A 62 7.58 4.91 2.08
N LYS A 63 8.86 5.12 1.75
CA LYS A 63 9.24 5.96 0.61
C LYS A 63 8.69 5.41 -0.70
N MET A 64 8.86 4.11 -0.95
CA MET A 64 8.38 3.45 -2.17
C MET A 64 6.86 3.56 -2.32
N VAL A 65 6.11 3.30 -1.24
CA VAL A 65 4.64 3.44 -1.23
C VAL A 65 4.23 4.87 -1.54
N TYR A 66 4.84 5.87 -0.88
CA TYR A 66 4.48 7.28 -1.10
C TYR A 66 4.84 7.75 -2.53
N ASP A 67 5.98 7.35 -3.07
CA ASP A 67 6.38 7.64 -4.44
C ASP A 67 5.38 7.06 -5.44
N GLU A 68 4.92 5.83 -5.21
CA GLU A 68 3.92 5.18 -6.05
C GLU A 68 2.54 5.84 -5.95
N LEU A 69 2.08 6.17 -4.73
CA LEU A 69 0.80 6.86 -4.53
C LEU A 69 0.79 8.25 -5.21
N MET A 70 1.94 8.92 -5.30
CA MET A 70 2.05 10.15 -6.11
C MET A 70 1.79 9.90 -7.58
N ILE A 71 2.22 8.76 -8.14
CA ILE A 71 1.93 8.38 -9.53
C ILE A 71 0.42 8.19 -9.72
N TYR A 72 -0.22 7.39 -8.86
CA TYR A 72 -1.68 7.18 -8.89
C TYR A 72 -2.46 8.50 -8.78
N LYS A 73 -2.04 9.39 -7.88
CA LYS A 73 -2.66 10.71 -7.71
C LYS A 73 -2.50 11.58 -8.96
N ASN A 74 -1.30 11.62 -9.54
CA ASN A 74 -1.01 12.42 -10.74
C ASN A 74 -1.81 11.92 -11.96
N GLN A 75 -2.07 10.62 -12.03
CA GLN A 75 -2.93 10.00 -13.03
C GLN A 75 -4.43 10.18 -12.76
N ARG A 76 -4.79 10.80 -11.62
CA ARG A 76 -6.17 10.96 -11.13
C ARG A 76 -6.89 9.63 -10.90
N ALA A 77 -6.13 8.56 -10.62
CA ALA A 77 -6.68 7.26 -10.23
C ALA A 77 -7.15 7.24 -8.77
N ILE A 78 -6.60 8.12 -7.94
CA ILE A 78 -7.03 8.39 -6.57
C ILE A 78 -7.17 9.91 -6.35
N SER A 79 -7.98 10.31 -5.38
CA SER A 79 -8.17 11.72 -5.00
C SER A 79 -6.93 12.26 -4.27
N HIS A 80 -6.57 11.63 -3.14
CA HIS A 80 -5.40 12.00 -2.35
C HIS A 80 -5.04 10.89 -1.36
N PHE A 81 -3.93 11.07 -0.64
CA PHE A 81 -3.51 10.19 0.43
C PHE A 81 -2.86 11.00 1.55
N HIS A 82 -2.92 10.48 2.77
CA HIS A 82 -2.35 11.13 3.96
C HIS A 82 -1.98 10.07 5.01
N PRO A 83 -1.00 10.33 5.89
CA PRO A 83 -0.76 9.45 7.04
C PRO A 83 -2.02 9.37 7.93
N ALA A 84 -2.23 8.22 8.57
CA ALA A 84 -3.30 8.10 9.55
C ALA A 84 -3.00 8.96 10.79
N TYR A 85 -4.05 9.51 11.40
CA TYR A 85 -3.90 10.37 12.57
C TYR A 85 -3.24 9.61 13.73
N HIS A 86 -2.18 10.17 14.31
CA HIS A 86 -1.33 9.56 15.34
C HIS A 86 -0.62 8.24 14.97
N ASN A 87 -0.68 7.82 13.70
CA ASN A 87 0.02 6.63 13.24
C ASN A 87 0.61 6.81 11.85
N ASP A 88 1.85 7.29 11.80
CA ASP A 88 2.61 7.53 10.57
C ASP A 88 3.10 6.25 9.88
N ASP A 89 2.77 5.07 10.44
CA ASP A 89 3.06 3.75 9.88
C ASP A 89 1.96 3.28 8.93
N ILE A 90 0.85 4.03 8.89
CA ILE A 90 -0.32 3.75 8.08
C ILE A 90 -0.55 4.95 7.16
N VAL A 91 -0.76 4.67 5.88
CA VAL A 91 -1.24 5.64 4.91
C VAL A 91 -2.69 5.33 4.55
N VAL A 92 -3.53 6.37 4.60
CA VAL A 92 -4.90 6.35 4.12
C VAL A 92 -4.91 6.85 2.70
N VAL A 93 -5.52 6.09 1.80
CA VAL A 93 -5.66 6.41 0.38
C VAL A 93 -7.14 6.61 0.10
N VAL A 94 -7.50 7.83 -0.33
CA VAL A 94 -8.87 8.22 -0.68
C VAL A 94 -9.01 8.12 -2.19
N ILE A 95 -9.90 7.23 -2.65
CA ILE A 95 -10.07 6.91 -4.07
C ILE A 95 -11.11 7.83 -4.71
N GLY A 96 -12.29 7.96 -4.08
CA GLY A 96 -13.39 8.80 -4.55
C GLY A 96 -13.22 10.30 -4.29
N LEU A 97 -13.92 11.12 -5.08
CA LEU A 97 -14.01 12.58 -4.95
C LEU A 97 -15.15 13.00 -4.00
#